data_AF-W6R810-F1
#
_entry.id   AF-W6R810-F1
#
_cell.length_a   1.000
_cell.length_b   1.000
_cell.length_c   1.000
_cell.angle_alpha   90.00
_cell.angle_beta   90.00
_cell.angle_gamma   90.00
#
_symmetry.space_group_name_H-M   'P 1'
#
loop_
_entity.id
_entity.type
_entity.pdbx_description
1 polymer ?
#
loop_
_entity_poly.entity_id
_entity_poly.type
_entity_poly.pdbx_seq_one_letter_code
_entity_poly.pdbx_strand_id
1 'polypeptide(L)'
;MLDFFRQLEPCVVAMEACGSAHYWARELGKLGHEVRLIAPQFVKPYVKGGKNDANDAQAICEAASRPTMRYVEVKTVEQQASQSVHRIRGRLIKARTALVNEVRGLLAEFGLIESRKGVAATRELLCRAIDDSDSSMPGSMRELLRGLSEELQGYDERLKKLEQLIQREAREDERVRRLMKIEGLGPISATAIVSAVGDARQFASGRQFAAWLGLVPSQYSTGGKERLGGISKRGDKYLRTLLIHGSRSVLKHCQSKTDKRSDWLSQLMCRRNKNIATVALANKNARIIWAILSKGEQYQPC
;
A
#
# COMPACT_ATOMS: atom_id res chain seq x y z
N MET A 1 20.19 21.64 -15.21
CA MET A 1 20.47 20.20 -14.98
C MET A 1 20.45 19.41 -16.27
N LEU A 2 19.37 19.42 -17.08
CA LEU A 2 19.37 18.71 -18.37
C LEU A 2 20.46 19.18 -19.33
N ASP A 3 20.74 20.49 -19.38
CA ASP A 3 21.80 21.03 -20.25
C ASP A 3 23.20 20.49 -19.90
N PHE A 4 23.45 20.26 -18.61
CA PHE A 4 24.69 19.63 -18.14
C PHE A 4 24.78 18.19 -18.65
N PHE A 5 23.72 17.40 -18.48
CA PHE A 5 23.71 16.00 -18.92
C PHE A 5 23.73 15.84 -20.44
N ARG A 6 23.17 16.79 -21.21
CA ARG A 6 23.27 16.81 -22.69
C ARG A 6 24.70 16.94 -23.20
N GLN A 7 25.59 17.52 -22.40
CA GLN A 7 27.00 17.69 -22.77
C GLN A 7 27.84 16.45 -22.42
N LEU A 8 27.28 15.49 -21.70
CA LEU A 8 27.97 14.26 -21.30
C LEU A 8 27.66 13.12 -22.27
N GLU A 9 28.64 12.26 -22.50
CA GLU A 9 28.39 10.97 -23.13
C GLU A 9 27.46 10.10 -22.24
N PRO A 10 26.71 9.15 -22.83
CA PRO A 10 25.91 8.18 -22.09
C PRO A 10 26.70 7.55 -20.94
N CYS A 11 26.14 7.61 -19.74
CA CYS A 11 26.82 7.19 -18.51
C CYS A 11 25.81 6.66 -17.49
N VAL A 12 26.32 6.08 -16.41
CA VAL A 12 25.49 5.59 -15.30
C VAL A 12 25.20 6.74 -14.34
N VAL A 13 23.91 7.03 -14.10
CA VAL A 13 23.48 8.02 -13.11
C VAL A 13 22.79 7.32 -11.95
N ALA A 14 23.47 7.25 -10.81
CA ALA A 14 22.89 6.71 -9.58
C ALA A 14 22.19 7.82 -8.79
N MET A 15 20.96 7.56 -8.35
CA MET A 15 20.15 8.51 -7.58
C MET A 15 19.41 7.80 -6.46
N GLU A 16 19.19 8.47 -5.34
CA GLU A 16 18.24 7.99 -4.35
C GLU A 16 16.80 8.07 -4.92
N ALA A 17 15.99 7.05 -4.67
CA ALA A 17 14.58 7.00 -5.03
C ALA A 17 13.73 7.93 -4.15
N CYS A 18 13.87 9.24 -4.38
CA CYS A 18 13.13 10.32 -3.73
C CYS A 18 11.96 10.83 -4.59
N GLY A 19 11.27 11.89 -4.13
CA GLY A 19 10.03 12.38 -4.75
C GLY A 19 10.14 12.75 -6.24
N SER A 20 11.27 13.30 -6.67
CA SER A 20 11.53 13.70 -8.06
C SER A 20 12.30 12.65 -8.87
N ALA A 21 12.79 11.59 -8.23
CA ALA A 21 13.75 10.67 -8.83
C ALA A 21 13.21 9.96 -10.08
N HIS A 22 11.93 9.57 -10.08
CA HIS A 22 11.31 8.95 -11.25
C HIS A 22 11.18 9.90 -12.45
N TYR A 23 10.91 11.19 -12.21
CA TYR A 23 10.88 12.19 -13.28
C TYR A 23 12.28 12.34 -13.91
N TRP A 24 13.28 12.60 -13.06
CA TRP A 24 14.65 12.76 -13.53
C TRP A 24 15.18 11.49 -14.21
N ALA A 25 14.86 10.31 -13.69
CA ALA A 25 15.27 9.07 -14.31
C ALA A 25 14.72 8.89 -15.73
N ARG A 26 13.47 9.31 -15.98
CA ARG A 26 12.92 9.30 -17.34
C ARG A 26 13.58 10.33 -18.25
N GLU A 27 13.76 11.57 -17.78
CA GLU A 27 14.37 12.62 -18.60
C GLU A 27 15.84 12.30 -18.94
N LEU A 28 16.61 11.79 -17.97
CA LEU A 28 17.99 11.37 -18.19
C LEU A 28 18.06 10.11 -19.08
N GLY A 29 17.12 9.18 -18.93
CA GLY A 29 17.00 8.02 -19.83
C GLY A 29 16.74 8.41 -21.28
N LYS A 30 15.97 9.47 -21.55
CA LYS A 30 15.76 10.02 -22.91
C LYS A 30 17.04 10.57 -23.54
N LEU A 31 18.01 10.99 -22.72
CA LEU A 31 19.33 11.43 -23.17
C LEU A 31 20.32 10.27 -23.36
N GLY A 32 19.89 9.02 -23.12
CA GLY A 32 20.71 7.81 -23.29
C GLY A 32 21.45 7.36 -22.03
N HIS A 33 21.29 8.03 -20.89
CA HIS A 33 21.95 7.62 -19.65
C HIS A 33 21.28 6.38 -19.02
N GLU A 34 22.07 5.51 -18.41
CA GLU A 34 21.57 4.40 -17.61
C GLU A 34 21.29 4.90 -16.18
N VAL A 35 20.02 5.04 -15.82
CA VAL A 35 19.65 5.56 -14.50
C VAL A 35 19.39 4.43 -13.51
N ARG A 36 20.05 4.51 -12.34
CA ARG A 36 19.96 3.54 -11.25
C ARG A 36 19.36 4.19 -10.01
N LEU A 37 18.08 3.91 -9.74
CA LEU A 37 17.41 4.42 -8.54
C LEU A 37 17.65 3.48 -7.35
N ILE A 38 18.13 4.00 -6.22
CA ILE A 38 18.42 3.21 -5.01
C ILE A 38 17.44 3.61 -3.89
N ALA A 39 16.82 2.63 -3.23
CA ALA A 39 15.96 2.93 -2.09
C ALA A 39 16.79 3.57 -0.94
N PRO A 40 16.30 4.61 -0.26
CA PRO A 40 17.05 5.34 0.78
C PRO A 40 17.61 4.43 1.89
N GLN A 41 16.86 3.38 2.25
CA GLN A 41 17.25 2.38 3.24
C GLN A 41 18.52 1.59 2.87
N PHE A 42 18.88 1.51 1.58
CA PHE A 42 20.11 0.89 1.09
C PHE A 42 21.25 1.89 0.92
N VAL A 43 20.95 3.20 0.84
CA VAL A 43 21.96 4.27 0.85
C VAL A 43 22.43 4.56 2.27
N LYS A 44 21.50 4.58 3.24
CA LYS A 44 21.76 4.95 4.65
C LYS A 44 22.99 4.28 5.29
N PRO A 45 23.28 2.98 5.09
CA PRO A 45 24.48 2.36 5.67
C PRO A 45 25.81 2.91 5.16
N TYR A 46 25.82 3.63 4.02
CA TYR A 46 27.02 4.19 3.38
C TYR A 46 27.24 5.68 3.70
N VAL A 47 26.32 6.32 4.41
CA VAL A 47 26.46 7.74 4.80
C VAL A 47 27.51 7.87 5.89
N LYS A 48 28.55 8.68 5.62
CA LYS A 48 29.68 8.94 6.54
C LYS A 48 29.61 10.39 7.01
N GLY A 49 29.67 10.59 8.33
CA GLY A 49 29.67 11.93 8.93
C GLY A 49 28.31 12.63 8.97
N GLY A 50 28.34 13.97 9.08
CA GLY A 50 27.13 14.81 9.15
C GLY A 50 26.38 14.90 7.82
N LYS A 51 25.12 15.34 7.88
CA LYS A 51 24.26 15.48 6.69
C LYS A 51 24.71 16.65 5.83
N ASN A 52 25.15 16.38 4.61
CA ASN A 52 25.36 17.36 3.54
C ASN A 52 25.27 16.67 2.16
N ASP A 53 25.13 17.45 1.10
CA ASP A 53 24.91 16.92 -0.26
C ASP A 53 26.09 16.10 -0.78
N ALA A 54 27.33 16.44 -0.38
CA ALA A 54 28.53 15.72 -0.81
C ALA A 54 28.59 14.30 -0.21
N ASN A 55 28.29 14.18 1.09
CA ASN A 55 28.24 12.90 1.80
C ASN A 55 27.09 12.03 1.28
N ASP A 56 25.94 12.64 0.98
CA ASP A 56 24.79 11.93 0.39
C ASP A 56 25.13 11.41 -1.03
N ALA A 57 25.76 12.23 -1.88
CA ALA A 57 26.21 11.81 -3.20
C ALA A 57 27.27 10.70 -3.14
N GLN A 58 28.25 10.80 -2.23
CA GLN A 58 29.25 9.76 -2.01
C GLN A 58 28.61 8.45 -1.56
N ALA A 59 27.65 8.50 -0.63
CA ALA A 59 26.93 7.31 -0.16
C ALA A 59 26.13 6.64 -1.28
N ILE A 60 25.47 7.42 -2.14
CA ILE A 60 24.76 6.90 -3.32
C ILE A 60 25.74 6.22 -4.28
N CYS A 61 26.89 6.85 -4.55
CA CYS A 61 27.92 6.28 -5.42
C CYS A 61 28.49 4.97 -4.84
N GLU A 62 28.79 4.95 -3.54
CA GLU A 62 29.30 3.76 -2.85
C GLU A 62 28.27 2.62 -2.87
N ALA A 63 27.00 2.93 -2.60
CA ALA A 63 25.90 1.97 -2.70
C ALA A 63 25.75 1.42 -4.13
N ALA A 64 25.77 2.28 -5.16
CA ALA A 64 25.64 1.90 -6.56
C ALA A 64 26.78 0.98 -7.05
N SER A 65 27.97 1.09 -6.45
CA SER A 65 29.12 0.25 -6.81
C SER A 65 29.01 -1.21 -6.32
N ARG A 66 28.05 -1.52 -5.44
CA ARG A 66 27.95 -2.87 -4.86
C ARG A 66 27.34 -3.87 -5.86
N PRO A 67 27.97 -5.01 -6.14
CA PRO A 67 27.48 -6.00 -7.11
C PRO A 67 26.08 -6.55 -6.78
N THR A 68 25.72 -6.59 -5.50
CA THR A 68 24.44 -7.13 -5.02
C THR A 68 23.37 -6.06 -4.82
N MET A 69 23.64 -4.81 -5.25
CA MET A 69 22.72 -3.69 -5.08
C MET A 69 21.42 -3.94 -5.87
N ARG A 70 20.31 -3.50 -5.29
CA ARG A 70 18.98 -3.60 -5.90
C ARG A 70 18.48 -2.21 -6.25
N TYR A 71 18.02 -2.07 -7.48
CA TYR A 71 17.51 -0.81 -7.99
C TYR A 71 15.99 -0.82 -8.00
N VAL A 72 15.41 0.36 -7.79
CA VAL A 72 13.98 0.63 -7.96
C VAL A 72 13.73 0.85 -9.44
N GLU A 73 12.80 0.09 -10.01
CA GLU A 73 12.41 0.27 -11.41
C GLU A 73 11.89 1.70 -11.66
N VAL A 74 12.32 2.29 -12.78
CA VAL A 74 11.87 3.61 -13.19
C VAL A 74 10.43 3.49 -13.67
N LYS A 75 9.52 4.16 -12.96
CA LYS A 75 8.09 4.08 -13.25
C LYS A 75 7.70 4.98 -14.40
N THR A 76 6.70 4.56 -15.17
CA THR A 76 6.07 5.40 -16.19
C THR A 76 5.24 6.51 -15.52
N VAL A 77 4.85 7.52 -16.31
CA VAL A 77 3.99 8.61 -15.81
C VAL A 77 2.63 8.07 -15.36
N GLU A 78 2.08 7.11 -16.10
CA GLU A 78 0.79 6.47 -15.84
C GLU A 78 0.84 5.65 -14.55
N GLN A 79 1.93 4.90 -14.32
CA GLN A 79 2.15 4.18 -13.06
C GLN A 79 2.24 5.14 -11.87
N GLN A 80 2.94 6.28 -12.03
CA GLN A 80 3.02 7.29 -10.98
C GLN A 80 1.67 7.99 -10.73
N ALA A 81 0.87 8.23 -11.77
CA ALA A 81 -0.48 8.78 -11.65
C ALA A 81 -1.39 7.81 -10.90
N SER A 82 -1.41 6.53 -11.28
CA SER A 82 -2.16 5.48 -10.59
C SER A 82 -1.77 5.36 -9.11
N GLN A 83 -0.46 5.31 -8.81
CA GLN A 83 0.00 5.34 -7.41
C GLN A 83 -0.41 6.60 -6.64
N SER A 84 -0.51 7.75 -7.32
CA SER A 84 -0.95 9.00 -6.69
C SER A 84 -2.43 8.93 -6.32
N VAL A 85 -3.28 8.32 -7.16
CA VAL A 85 -4.69 8.02 -6.83
C VAL A 85 -4.75 7.20 -5.53
N HIS A 86 -3.95 6.13 -5.42
CA HIS A 86 -3.89 5.30 -4.21
C HIS A 86 -3.39 6.06 -2.98
N ARG A 87 -2.35 6.88 -3.12
CA ARG A 87 -1.81 7.72 -2.02
C ARG A 87 -2.84 8.73 -1.53
N ILE A 88 -3.51 9.42 -2.44
CA ILE A 88 -4.57 10.38 -2.10
C ILE A 88 -5.74 9.66 -1.43
N ARG A 89 -6.19 8.51 -1.97
CA ARG A 89 -7.24 7.69 -1.35
C ARG A 89 -6.85 7.28 0.08
N GLY A 90 -5.62 6.81 0.28
CA GLY A 90 -5.11 6.45 1.60
C GLY A 90 -5.09 7.62 2.59
N ARG A 91 -4.74 8.84 2.12
CA ARG A 91 -4.81 10.07 2.92
C ARG A 91 -6.25 10.42 3.30
N LEU A 92 -7.18 10.40 2.34
CA LEU A 92 -8.59 10.72 2.58
C LEU A 92 -9.27 9.74 3.54
N ILE A 93 -8.95 8.44 3.45
CA ILE A 93 -9.47 7.45 4.42
C ILE A 93 -9.01 7.78 5.83
N LYS A 94 -7.73 8.13 6.02
CA LYS A 94 -7.21 8.52 7.34
C LYS A 94 -7.88 9.79 7.85
N ALA A 95 -8.03 10.81 7.00
CA ALA A 95 -8.71 12.05 7.36
C ALA A 95 -10.16 11.79 7.77
N ARG A 96 -10.91 11.03 6.97
CA ARG A 96 -12.29 10.63 7.31
C ARG A 96 -12.37 9.86 8.62
N THR A 97 -11.42 8.96 8.90
CA THR A 97 -11.39 8.24 10.18
C THR A 97 -11.06 9.16 11.35
N ALA A 98 -10.18 10.14 11.17
CA ALA A 98 -9.88 11.14 12.20
C ALA A 98 -11.12 11.98 12.52
N LEU A 99 -11.81 12.49 11.50
CA LEU A 99 -13.07 13.23 11.65
C LEU A 99 -14.15 12.39 12.33
N VAL A 100 -14.28 11.10 11.98
CA VAL A 100 -15.22 10.19 12.66
C VAL A 100 -14.90 10.06 14.15
N ASN A 101 -13.62 9.98 14.51
CA ASN A 101 -13.22 9.88 15.91
C ASN A 101 -13.46 11.21 16.66
N GLU A 102 -13.23 12.34 16.01
CA GLU A 102 -13.50 13.69 16.53
C GLU A 102 -14.99 13.87 16.81
N VAL A 103 -15.86 13.59 15.82
CA VAL A 103 -17.33 13.65 15.98
C VAL A 103 -17.78 12.80 17.18
N ARG A 104 -17.25 11.58 17.30
CA ARG A 104 -17.59 10.70 18.43
C ARG A 104 -17.11 11.25 19.79
N GLY A 105 -15.94 11.88 19.83
CA GLY A 105 -15.42 12.51 21.04
C GLY A 105 -16.31 13.67 21.47
N LEU A 106 -16.61 14.57 20.54
CA LEU A 106 -17.49 15.72 20.75
C LEU A 106 -18.88 15.30 21.24
N LEU A 107 -19.52 14.34 20.59
CA LEU A 107 -20.84 13.86 21.00
C LEU A 107 -20.83 13.21 22.39
N ALA A 108 -19.73 12.55 22.77
CA ALA A 108 -19.60 11.95 24.09
C ALA A 108 -19.55 12.99 25.23
N GLU A 109 -19.05 14.21 24.98
CA GLU A 109 -19.07 15.32 25.96
C GLU A 109 -20.51 15.74 26.32
N PHE A 110 -21.46 15.54 25.40
CA PHE A 110 -22.88 15.81 25.59
C PHE A 110 -23.68 14.54 25.96
N GLY A 111 -23.01 13.47 26.39
CA GLY A 111 -23.65 12.22 26.81
C GLY A 111 -24.19 11.34 25.69
N LEU A 112 -23.97 11.72 24.42
CA LEU A 112 -24.41 10.96 23.25
C LEU A 112 -23.36 9.92 22.88
N ILE A 113 -23.51 8.71 23.42
CA ILE A 113 -22.54 7.61 23.22
C ILE A 113 -23.19 6.48 22.41
N GLU A 114 -22.54 6.08 21.32
CA GLU A 114 -22.94 4.93 20.49
C GLU A 114 -21.93 3.79 20.65
N SER A 115 -22.41 2.61 21.07
CA SER A 115 -21.58 1.42 21.26
C SER A 115 -21.10 0.82 19.93
N ARG A 116 -21.90 0.97 18.87
CA ARG A 116 -21.53 0.56 17.51
C ARG A 116 -20.38 1.43 16.99
N LYS A 117 -19.40 0.78 16.36
CA LYS A 117 -18.21 1.44 15.81
C LYS A 117 -18.34 1.66 14.32
N GLY A 118 -17.63 2.65 13.80
CA GLY A 118 -17.47 2.89 12.38
C GLY A 118 -18.26 4.08 11.85
N VAL A 119 -18.07 4.38 10.57
CA VAL A 119 -18.58 5.58 9.90
C VAL A 119 -20.11 5.60 9.90
N ALA A 120 -20.77 4.48 9.56
CA ALA A 120 -22.23 4.41 9.48
C ALA A 120 -22.89 4.72 10.83
N ALA A 121 -22.49 4.03 11.91
CA ALA A 121 -23.01 4.28 13.24
C ALA A 121 -22.75 5.72 13.72
N THR A 122 -21.61 6.30 13.36
CA THR A 122 -21.29 7.70 13.69
C THR A 122 -22.18 8.67 12.93
N ARG A 123 -22.48 8.40 11.65
CA ARG A 123 -23.43 9.19 10.86
C ARG A 123 -24.84 9.15 11.46
N GLU A 124 -25.33 7.96 11.81
CA GLU A 124 -26.64 7.81 12.46
C GLU A 124 -26.73 8.59 13.78
N LEU A 125 -25.68 8.52 14.60
CA LEU A 125 -25.62 9.31 15.85
C LEU A 125 -25.56 10.81 15.57
N LEU A 126 -24.76 11.23 14.59
CA LEU A 126 -24.61 12.63 14.21
C LEU A 126 -25.93 13.22 13.69
N CYS A 127 -26.65 12.52 12.82
CA CYS A 127 -27.97 12.94 12.35
C CYS A 127 -28.94 13.12 13.52
N ARG A 128 -29.03 12.12 14.42
CA ARG A 128 -29.89 12.22 15.61
C ARG A 128 -29.54 13.43 16.47
N ALA A 129 -28.25 13.69 16.71
CA ALA A 129 -27.81 14.83 17.52
C ALA A 129 -28.17 16.18 16.90
N ILE A 130 -28.13 16.29 15.57
CA ILE A 130 -28.49 17.51 14.85
C ILE A 130 -30.01 17.74 14.93
N ASP A 131 -30.80 16.69 14.74
CA ASP A 131 -32.26 16.76 14.57
C ASP A 131 -33.04 16.79 15.90
N ASP A 132 -32.43 16.39 17.02
CA ASP A 132 -33.09 16.27 18.32
C ASP A 132 -33.36 17.64 18.96
N SER A 133 -34.46 18.30 18.62
CA SER A 133 -34.85 19.63 19.14
C SER A 133 -34.98 19.70 20.66
N ASP A 134 -35.15 18.56 21.33
CA ASP A 134 -35.43 18.46 22.76
C ASP A 134 -34.16 18.24 23.58
N SER A 135 -33.01 18.04 22.94
CA SER A 135 -31.73 17.90 23.65
C SER A 135 -31.25 19.23 24.25
N SER A 136 -30.58 19.13 25.41
CA SER A 136 -29.88 20.22 26.10
C SER A 136 -28.67 20.78 25.35
N MET A 137 -28.44 20.33 24.11
CA MET A 137 -27.31 20.73 23.29
C MET A 137 -27.49 22.17 22.77
N PRO A 138 -26.52 23.07 23.03
CA PRO A 138 -26.57 24.44 22.53
C PRO A 138 -26.69 24.50 21.00
N GLY A 139 -27.42 25.51 20.49
CA GLY A 139 -27.59 25.72 19.05
C GLY A 139 -26.26 25.85 18.29
N SER A 140 -25.28 26.54 18.88
CA SER A 140 -23.93 26.68 18.33
C SER A 140 -23.21 25.34 18.14
N MET A 141 -23.43 24.38 19.05
CA MET A 141 -22.87 23.03 18.92
C MET A 141 -23.51 22.27 17.75
N ARG A 142 -24.82 22.41 17.55
CA ARG A 142 -25.51 21.79 16.41
C ARG A 142 -25.03 22.33 15.08
N GLU A 143 -24.73 23.64 15.00
CA GLU A 143 -24.13 24.25 13.82
C GLU A 143 -22.74 23.67 13.52
N LEU A 144 -21.90 23.48 14.54
CA LEU A 144 -20.60 22.80 14.38
C LEU A 144 -20.79 21.37 13.86
N LEU A 145 -21.71 20.60 14.45
CA LEU A 145 -22.01 19.23 14.03
C LEU A 145 -22.50 19.15 12.58
N ARG A 146 -23.27 20.13 12.11
CA ARG A 146 -23.66 20.23 10.69
C ARG A 146 -22.45 20.41 9.79
N GLY A 147 -21.54 21.32 10.13
CA GLY A 147 -20.28 21.50 9.39
C GLY A 147 -19.42 20.22 9.32
N LEU A 148 -19.31 19.49 10.43
CA LEU A 148 -18.61 18.19 10.45
C LEU A 148 -19.32 17.13 9.59
N SER A 149 -20.66 17.15 9.55
CA SER A 149 -21.44 16.26 8.68
C SER A 149 -21.17 16.52 7.20
N GLU A 150 -21.14 17.81 6.80
CA GLU A 150 -20.81 18.25 5.45
C GLU A 150 -19.38 17.86 5.06
N GLU A 151 -18.41 18.06 5.95
CA GLU A 151 -17.03 17.62 5.70
C GLU A 151 -16.95 16.10 5.51
N LEU A 152 -17.68 15.34 6.33
CA LEU A 152 -17.74 13.88 6.22
C LEU A 152 -18.35 13.43 4.89
N GLN A 153 -19.40 14.12 4.41
CA GLN A 153 -19.97 13.90 3.09
C GLN A 153 -18.96 14.23 1.97
N GLY A 154 -18.24 15.36 2.08
CA GLY A 154 -17.22 15.76 1.12
C GLY A 154 -16.09 14.72 0.99
N TYR A 155 -15.68 14.07 2.08
CA TYR A 155 -14.73 12.95 2.02
C TYR A 155 -15.29 11.75 1.24
N ASP A 156 -16.56 11.39 1.44
CA ASP A 156 -17.17 10.25 0.76
C ASP A 156 -17.32 10.49 -0.74
N GLU A 157 -17.72 11.69 -1.16
CA GLU A 157 -17.80 12.06 -2.57
C GLU A 157 -16.44 12.01 -3.26
N ARG A 158 -15.40 12.54 -2.61
CA ARG A 158 -14.03 12.49 -3.14
C ARG A 158 -13.51 11.07 -3.21
N LEU A 159 -13.77 10.24 -2.20
CA LEU A 159 -13.41 8.83 -2.21
C LEU A 159 -14.12 8.06 -3.33
N LYS A 160 -15.42 8.32 -3.54
CA LYS A 160 -16.20 7.74 -4.64
C LYS A 160 -15.61 8.09 -6.01
N LYS A 161 -15.21 9.35 -6.22
CA LYS A 161 -14.53 9.78 -7.46
C LYS A 161 -13.21 9.03 -7.69
N LEU A 162 -12.38 8.87 -6.65
CA LEU A 162 -11.13 8.09 -6.76
C LEU A 162 -11.39 6.61 -7.01
N GLU A 163 -12.43 6.04 -6.40
CA GLU A 163 -12.80 4.65 -6.64
C GLU A 163 -13.29 4.43 -8.07
N GLN A 164 -14.01 5.38 -8.67
CA GLN A 164 -14.37 5.32 -10.09
C GLN A 164 -13.15 5.30 -11.01
N LEU A 165 -12.13 6.11 -10.71
CA LEU A 165 -10.85 6.09 -11.46
C LEU A 165 -10.17 4.71 -11.37
N ILE A 166 -10.08 4.16 -10.16
CA ILE A 166 -9.52 2.82 -9.93
C ILE A 166 -10.32 1.74 -10.69
N GLN A 167 -11.65 1.83 -10.69
CA GLN A 167 -12.51 0.87 -11.40
C GLN A 167 -12.32 0.96 -12.92
N ARG A 168 -12.13 2.15 -13.46
CA ARG A 168 -11.84 2.34 -14.89
C ARG A 168 -10.49 1.71 -15.25
N GLU A 169 -9.43 2.04 -14.52
CA GLU A 169 -8.10 1.46 -14.70
C GLU A 169 -8.14 -0.07 -14.61
N ALA A 170 -8.89 -0.61 -13.66
CA ALA A 170 -9.03 -2.05 -13.47
C ALA A 170 -9.72 -2.78 -14.64
N ARG A 171 -10.55 -2.09 -15.42
CA ARG A 171 -11.19 -2.64 -16.63
C ARG A 171 -10.24 -2.60 -17.82
N GLU A 172 -9.44 -1.55 -17.93
CA GLU A 172 -8.56 -1.28 -19.07
C GLU A 172 -7.27 -2.13 -19.02
N ASP A 173 -6.69 -2.36 -17.83
CA ASP A 173 -5.43 -3.13 -17.69
C ASP A 173 -5.67 -4.66 -17.55
N GLU A 174 -5.24 -5.44 -18.54
CA GLU A 174 -5.32 -6.91 -18.53
C GLU A 174 -4.60 -7.54 -17.33
N ARG A 175 -3.46 -7.00 -16.89
CA ARG A 175 -2.74 -7.51 -15.72
C ARG A 175 -3.59 -7.38 -14.46
N VAL A 176 -4.29 -6.24 -14.32
CA VAL A 176 -5.20 -6.00 -13.20
C VAL A 176 -6.37 -6.97 -13.24
N ARG A 177 -6.97 -7.19 -14.42
CA ARG A 177 -8.06 -8.17 -14.61
C ARG A 177 -7.63 -9.59 -14.22
N ARG A 178 -6.42 -10.02 -14.59
CA ARG A 178 -5.87 -11.32 -14.18
C ARG A 178 -5.67 -11.42 -12.67
N LEU A 179 -5.14 -10.39 -12.03
CA LEU A 179 -4.97 -10.38 -10.56
C LEU A 179 -6.32 -10.42 -9.82
N MET A 180 -7.36 -9.76 -10.33
CA MET A 180 -8.69 -9.77 -9.71
C MET A 180 -9.37 -11.14 -9.69
N LYS A 181 -8.86 -12.13 -10.43
CA LYS A 181 -9.32 -13.52 -10.32
C LYS A 181 -8.82 -14.21 -9.06
N ILE A 182 -7.76 -13.71 -8.44
CA ILE A 182 -7.25 -14.25 -7.17
C ILE A 182 -8.19 -13.82 -6.04
N GLU A 183 -8.66 -14.79 -5.24
CA GLU A 183 -9.46 -14.49 -4.06
C GLU A 183 -8.75 -13.52 -3.10
N GLY A 184 -9.49 -12.49 -2.69
CA GLY A 184 -8.98 -11.43 -1.84
C GLY A 184 -8.31 -10.28 -2.60
N LEU A 185 -8.24 -10.33 -3.93
CA LEU A 185 -7.84 -9.19 -4.75
C LEU A 185 -9.06 -8.60 -5.47
N GLY A 186 -9.33 -7.33 -5.18
CA GLY A 186 -10.28 -6.51 -5.95
C GLY A 186 -9.56 -5.39 -6.72
N PRO A 187 -10.34 -4.51 -7.38
CA PRO A 187 -9.82 -3.38 -8.16
C PRO A 187 -8.77 -2.56 -7.43
N ILE A 188 -9.05 -2.17 -6.17
CA ILE A 188 -8.14 -1.34 -5.36
C ILE A 188 -6.80 -2.03 -5.09
N SER A 189 -6.80 -3.31 -4.75
CA SER A 189 -5.55 -4.03 -4.47
C SER A 189 -4.79 -4.36 -5.74
N ALA A 190 -5.48 -4.74 -6.81
CA ALA A 190 -4.84 -5.18 -8.04
C ALA A 190 -4.19 -4.00 -8.80
N THR A 191 -4.89 -2.86 -8.94
CA THR A 191 -4.32 -1.62 -9.50
C THR A 191 -3.13 -1.10 -8.69
N ALA A 192 -3.25 -1.09 -7.35
CA ALA A 192 -2.15 -0.67 -6.48
C ALA A 192 -0.90 -1.53 -6.66
N ILE A 193 -1.08 -2.85 -6.78
CA ILE A 193 0.04 -3.78 -6.98
C ILE A 193 0.66 -3.58 -8.36
N VAL A 194 -0.14 -3.56 -9.43
CA VAL A 194 0.38 -3.43 -10.80
C VAL A 194 1.11 -2.10 -10.98
N SER A 195 0.54 -1.00 -10.49
CA SER A 195 1.18 0.33 -10.56
C SER A 195 2.44 0.44 -9.71
N ALA A 196 2.53 -0.25 -8.57
CA ALA A 196 3.69 -0.22 -7.70
C ALA A 196 4.86 -1.06 -8.21
N VAL A 197 4.54 -2.23 -8.79
CA VAL A 197 5.53 -3.22 -9.21
C VAL A 197 6.19 -2.83 -10.52
N GLY A 198 5.44 -2.43 -11.54
CA GLY A 198 5.99 -2.31 -12.89
C GLY A 198 6.23 -3.70 -13.48
N ASP A 199 7.47 -4.04 -13.81
CA ASP A 199 7.86 -5.36 -14.30
C ASP A 199 8.16 -6.32 -13.15
N ALA A 200 7.33 -7.34 -12.98
CA ALA A 200 7.51 -8.35 -11.94
C ALA A 200 8.76 -9.23 -12.14
N ARG A 201 9.37 -9.23 -13.33
CA ARG A 201 10.62 -9.96 -13.62
C ARG A 201 11.83 -9.38 -12.88
N GLN A 202 11.74 -8.16 -12.35
CA GLN A 202 12.77 -7.61 -11.45
C GLN A 202 12.96 -8.45 -10.17
N PHE A 203 11.99 -9.30 -9.83
CA PHE A 203 12.09 -10.25 -8.72
C PHE A 203 12.41 -11.65 -9.25
N ALA A 204 13.47 -12.26 -8.74
CA ALA A 204 13.91 -13.61 -9.10
C ALA A 204 12.92 -14.70 -8.66
N SER A 205 12.07 -14.43 -7.67
CA SER A 205 11.03 -15.38 -7.24
C SER A 205 9.88 -14.71 -6.51
N GLY A 206 8.75 -15.41 -6.42
CA GLY A 206 7.62 -14.99 -5.59
C GLY A 206 7.97 -14.88 -4.10
N ARG A 207 9.02 -15.56 -3.62
CA ARG A 207 9.52 -15.38 -2.24
C ARG A 207 10.17 -14.00 -2.06
N GLN A 208 10.96 -13.56 -3.04
CA GLN A 208 11.55 -12.23 -3.04
C GLN A 208 10.46 -11.15 -3.14
N PHE A 209 9.43 -11.38 -3.96
CA PHE A 209 8.27 -10.50 -4.05
C PHE A 209 7.52 -10.38 -2.72
N ALA A 210 7.24 -11.51 -2.05
CA ALA A 210 6.62 -11.49 -0.72
C ALA A 210 7.50 -10.79 0.33
N ALA A 211 8.82 -10.89 0.22
CA ALA A 211 9.75 -10.17 1.08
C ALA A 211 9.73 -8.65 0.84
N TRP A 212 9.63 -8.22 -0.42
CA TRP A 212 9.48 -6.81 -0.81
C TRP A 212 8.19 -6.19 -0.25
N LEU A 213 7.11 -6.96 -0.17
CA LEU A 213 5.84 -6.57 0.49
C LEU A 213 5.91 -6.64 2.04
N GLY A 214 6.99 -7.17 2.61
CA GLY A 214 7.15 -7.36 4.05
C GLY A 214 6.22 -8.40 4.65
N LEU A 215 5.86 -9.42 3.88
CA LEU A 215 4.98 -10.54 4.28
C LEU A 215 5.76 -11.79 4.71
N VAL A 216 7.08 -11.69 4.82
CA VAL A 216 7.97 -12.77 5.29
C VAL A 216 8.31 -12.56 6.77
N PRO A 217 8.57 -13.62 7.55
CA PRO A 217 9.02 -13.49 8.94
C PRO A 217 10.28 -12.64 9.08
N SER A 218 10.38 -11.87 10.17
CA SER A 218 11.65 -11.31 10.62
C SER A 218 12.53 -12.43 11.16
N GLN A 219 13.83 -12.41 10.85
CA GLN A 219 14.78 -13.43 11.29
C GLN A 219 15.80 -12.81 12.24
N TYR A 220 15.99 -13.45 13.40
CA TYR A 220 17.04 -13.16 14.38
C TYR A 220 17.84 -14.44 14.60
N SER A 221 18.82 -14.68 13.73
CA SER A 221 19.67 -15.87 13.82
C SER A 221 21.04 -15.50 14.35
N THR A 222 21.47 -16.15 15.44
CA THR A 222 22.80 -15.99 16.03
C THR A 222 23.35 -17.35 16.42
N GLY A 223 24.64 -17.62 16.15
CA GLY A 223 25.31 -18.86 16.57
C GLY A 223 24.62 -20.14 16.09
N GLY A 224 24.12 -20.16 14.85
CA GLY A 224 23.46 -21.34 14.25
C GLY A 224 22.02 -21.62 14.69
N LYS A 225 21.45 -20.84 15.63
CA LYS A 225 20.04 -20.97 16.04
C LYS A 225 19.16 -20.00 15.27
N GLU A 226 18.26 -20.53 14.44
CA GLU A 226 17.27 -19.71 13.75
C GLU A 226 16.10 -19.36 14.66
N ARG A 227 15.82 -18.06 14.81
CA ARG A 227 14.58 -17.58 15.45
C ARG A 227 13.78 -16.72 14.47
N LEU A 228 12.58 -17.19 14.11
CA LEU A 228 11.64 -16.46 13.28
C LEU A 228 10.61 -15.73 14.16
N GLY A 229 10.40 -14.45 13.89
CA GLY A 229 9.42 -13.60 14.56
C GLY A 229 8.15 -13.36 13.74
N GLY A 230 7.46 -12.26 14.03
CA GLY A 230 6.35 -11.78 13.21
C GLY A 230 6.80 -11.37 11.81
N ILE A 231 5.87 -10.95 10.94
CA ILE A 231 6.26 -10.44 9.61
C ILE A 231 7.20 -9.24 9.74
N SER A 232 8.13 -9.12 8.80
CA SER A 232 9.17 -8.08 8.82
C SER A 232 8.61 -6.66 8.76
N LYS A 233 7.43 -6.49 8.16
CA LYS A 233 6.80 -5.18 7.88
C LYS A 233 7.68 -4.22 7.08
N ARG A 234 8.78 -4.70 6.48
CA ARG A 234 9.62 -3.92 5.56
C ARG A 234 8.86 -3.65 4.25
N GLY A 235 9.18 -2.57 3.54
CA GLY A 235 8.47 -2.20 2.30
C GLY A 235 7.13 -1.50 2.51
N ASP A 236 6.30 -1.48 1.47
CA ASP A 236 5.13 -0.61 1.38
C ASP A 236 3.99 -1.03 2.35
N LYS A 237 3.66 -0.14 3.29
CA LYS A 237 2.59 -0.36 4.28
C LYS A 237 1.21 -0.44 3.63
N TYR A 238 0.94 0.37 2.60
CA TYR A 238 -0.34 0.42 1.92
C TYR A 238 -0.64 -0.88 1.17
N LEU A 239 0.30 -1.36 0.33
CA LEU A 239 0.14 -2.62 -0.39
C LEU A 239 -0.07 -3.80 0.56
N ARG A 240 0.74 -3.87 1.62
CA ARG A 240 0.60 -4.90 2.65
C ARG A 240 -0.76 -4.82 3.34
N THR A 241 -1.22 -3.62 3.70
CA THR A 241 -2.54 -3.42 4.30
C THR A 241 -3.65 -3.93 3.37
N LEU A 242 -3.60 -3.62 2.07
CA LEU A 242 -4.58 -4.10 1.10
C LEU A 242 -4.59 -5.63 0.99
N LEU A 243 -3.42 -6.27 0.91
CA LEU A 243 -3.31 -7.73 0.87
C LEU A 243 -3.85 -8.39 2.14
N ILE A 244 -3.55 -7.83 3.32
CA ILE A 244 -4.05 -8.34 4.59
C ILE A 244 -5.58 -8.19 4.69
N HIS A 245 -6.15 -7.06 4.28
CA HIS A 245 -7.61 -6.89 4.27
C HIS A 245 -8.29 -7.81 3.25
N GLY A 246 -7.69 -7.96 2.07
CA GLY A 246 -8.11 -8.92 1.06
C GLY A 246 -8.18 -10.34 1.61
N SER A 247 -7.10 -10.79 2.25
CA SER A 247 -7.05 -12.10 2.91
C SER A 247 -8.07 -12.23 4.04
N ARG A 248 -8.27 -11.21 4.88
CA ARG A 248 -9.31 -11.24 5.93
C ARG A 248 -10.71 -11.43 5.34
N SER A 249 -11.00 -10.80 4.20
CA SER A 249 -12.27 -10.96 3.51
C SER A 249 -12.49 -12.40 3.05
N VAL A 250 -11.45 -13.05 2.52
CA VAL A 250 -11.51 -14.48 2.13
C VAL A 250 -11.76 -15.35 3.37
N LEU A 251 -11.01 -15.13 4.45
CA LEU A 251 -11.16 -15.92 5.69
C LEU A 251 -12.57 -15.80 6.30
N LYS A 252 -13.25 -14.65 6.11
CA LYS A 252 -14.62 -14.46 6.60
C LYS A 252 -15.62 -15.42 5.91
N HIS A 253 -15.35 -15.85 4.69
CA HIS A 253 -16.27 -16.66 3.88
C HIS A 253 -15.75 -18.07 3.57
N CYS A 254 -14.54 -18.43 4.01
CA CYS A 254 -13.92 -19.71 3.64
C CYS A 254 -14.52 -20.93 4.37
N GLN A 255 -15.12 -20.75 5.55
CA GLN A 255 -15.66 -21.87 6.33
C GLN A 255 -16.88 -22.52 5.69
N SER A 256 -17.58 -21.81 4.79
CA SER A 256 -18.75 -22.33 4.06
C SER A 256 -18.40 -22.94 2.71
N LYS A 257 -17.10 -23.07 2.39
CA LYS A 257 -16.60 -23.59 1.11
C LYS A 257 -15.82 -24.89 1.33
N THR A 258 -15.85 -25.78 0.35
CA THR A 258 -15.22 -27.10 0.37
C THR A 258 -14.07 -27.23 -0.63
N ASP A 259 -13.61 -26.12 -1.21
CA ASP A 259 -12.44 -26.14 -2.10
C ASP A 259 -11.14 -26.32 -1.28
N LYS A 260 -10.09 -26.86 -1.91
CA LYS A 260 -8.81 -27.20 -1.24
C LYS A 260 -8.17 -26.01 -0.53
N ARG A 261 -8.33 -24.81 -1.09
CA ARG A 261 -7.78 -23.57 -0.51
C ARG A 261 -8.56 -23.19 0.75
N SER A 262 -9.88 -23.28 0.73
CA SER A 262 -10.75 -23.05 1.88
C SER A 262 -10.53 -24.08 2.99
N ASP A 263 -10.37 -25.36 2.64
CA ASP A 263 -10.03 -26.41 3.60
C ASP A 263 -8.68 -26.15 4.29
N TRP A 264 -7.66 -25.80 3.51
CA TRP A 264 -6.34 -25.43 4.04
C TRP A 264 -6.43 -24.22 4.99
N LEU A 265 -7.24 -23.21 4.67
CA LEU A 265 -7.45 -22.05 5.53
C LEU A 265 -8.17 -22.42 6.83
N SER A 266 -9.22 -23.23 6.75
CA SER A 266 -9.98 -23.72 7.90
C SER A 266 -9.10 -24.54 8.84
N GLN A 267 -8.33 -25.48 8.30
CA GLN A 267 -7.35 -26.26 9.08
C GLN A 267 -6.27 -25.38 9.71
N LEU A 268 -5.77 -24.37 8.98
CA LEU A 268 -4.78 -23.44 9.50
C LEU A 268 -5.34 -22.56 10.63
N MET A 269 -6.60 -22.12 10.54
CA MET A 269 -7.30 -21.40 11.60
C MET A 269 -7.64 -22.27 12.82
N CYS A 270 -7.75 -23.58 12.64
CA CYS A 270 -7.91 -24.51 13.76
C CYS A 270 -6.57 -24.73 14.48
N ARG A 271 -5.49 -24.97 13.72
CA ARG A 271 -4.14 -25.22 14.27
C ARG A 271 -3.45 -23.96 14.80
N ARG A 272 -3.77 -22.79 14.25
CA ARG A 272 -3.17 -21.47 14.55
C ARG A 272 -4.27 -20.42 14.59
N ASN A 273 -3.99 -19.23 15.13
CA ASN A 273 -5.01 -18.17 15.15
C ASN A 273 -5.31 -17.56 13.76
N LYS A 274 -6.47 -16.90 13.66
CA LYS A 274 -6.97 -16.23 12.43
C LYS A 274 -6.01 -15.20 11.84
N ASN A 275 -5.21 -14.51 12.67
CA ASN A 275 -4.24 -13.52 12.18
C ASN A 275 -3.08 -14.19 11.46
N ILE A 276 -2.60 -15.34 11.96
CA ILE A 276 -1.57 -16.14 11.29
C ILE A 276 -2.10 -16.66 9.95
N ALA A 277 -3.31 -17.21 9.93
CA ALA A 277 -3.94 -17.68 8.69
C ALA A 277 -4.12 -16.56 7.65
N THR A 278 -4.50 -15.35 8.10
CA THR A 278 -4.60 -14.15 7.25
C THR A 278 -3.26 -13.83 6.59
N VAL A 279 -2.18 -13.78 7.38
CA VAL A 279 -0.84 -13.48 6.88
C VAL A 279 -0.35 -14.56 5.92
N ALA A 280 -0.59 -15.83 6.25
CA ALA A 280 -0.22 -16.96 5.39
C ALA A 280 -0.91 -16.87 4.02
N LEU A 281 -2.20 -16.52 3.99
CA LEU A 281 -2.93 -16.28 2.75
C LEU A 281 -2.37 -15.09 1.96
N ALA A 282 -2.07 -13.98 2.63
CA ALA A 282 -1.48 -12.81 1.98
C ALA A 282 -0.11 -13.15 1.36
N ASN A 283 0.73 -13.92 2.06
CA ASN A 283 2.01 -14.40 1.55
C ASN A 283 1.82 -15.36 0.35
N LYS A 284 0.87 -16.30 0.43
CA LYS A 284 0.52 -17.19 -0.68
C LYS A 284 0.05 -16.40 -1.90
N ASN A 285 -0.83 -15.42 -1.71
CA ASN A 285 -1.30 -14.52 -2.76
C ASN A 285 -0.16 -13.72 -3.37
N ALA A 286 0.78 -13.19 -2.57
CA ALA A 286 1.95 -12.49 -3.10
C ALA A 286 2.76 -13.36 -4.08
N ARG A 287 2.96 -14.65 -3.75
CA ARG A 287 3.68 -15.58 -4.63
C ARG A 287 2.90 -15.86 -5.93
N ILE A 288 1.57 -15.97 -5.86
CA ILE A 288 0.69 -16.16 -7.03
C ILE A 288 0.70 -14.90 -7.90
N ILE A 289 0.56 -13.71 -7.30
CA ILE A 289 0.64 -12.42 -7.99
C ILE A 289 1.93 -12.34 -8.81
N TRP A 290 3.07 -12.63 -8.18
CA TRP A 290 4.35 -12.60 -8.87
C TRP A 290 4.36 -13.55 -10.07
N ALA A 291 3.88 -14.80 -9.93
CA ALA A 291 3.85 -15.76 -11.02
C ALA A 291 2.97 -15.29 -12.20
N ILE A 292 1.78 -14.74 -11.92
CA ILE A 292 0.87 -14.20 -12.95
C ILE A 292 1.52 -13.04 -13.69
N LEU A 293 2.13 -12.10 -12.95
CA LEU A 293 2.72 -10.90 -13.54
C LEU A 293 4.02 -11.20 -14.30
N SER A 294 4.87 -12.10 -13.80
CA SER A 294 6.17 -12.40 -14.41
C SER A 294 6.06 -13.32 -15.62
N LYS A 295 5.07 -14.22 -15.64
CA LYS A 295 4.90 -15.22 -16.71
C LYS A 295 3.79 -14.92 -17.71
N GLY A 296 2.93 -13.95 -17.45
CA GLY A 296 1.77 -13.70 -18.33
C GLY A 296 0.64 -14.73 -18.20
N GLU A 297 0.72 -15.64 -17.23
CA GLU A 297 -0.25 -16.74 -17.06
C GLU A 297 -1.60 -16.24 -16.47
N GLN A 298 -2.66 -17.04 -16.68
CA GLN A 298 -3.97 -16.85 -16.06
C GLN A 298 -4.01 -17.51 -14.67
N TYR A 299 -4.85 -16.98 -13.77
CA TYR A 299 -5.03 -17.61 -12.46
C TYR A 299 -5.80 -18.93 -12.61
N GLN A 300 -5.22 -20.02 -12.10
CA GLN A 300 -5.88 -21.31 -11.97
C GLN A 300 -6.10 -21.61 -10.48
N PRO A 301 -7.36 -21.64 -10.01
CA PRO A 301 -7.66 -22.04 -8.64
C PRO A 301 -7.26 -23.51 -8.42
N CYS A 302 -6.70 -23.81 -7.24
CA CYS A 302 -6.26 -25.15 -6.85
C CYS A 302 -7.33 -25.90 -6.07
#